data_AF-A0A929IQE5-F1
#
_entry.id   AF-A0A929IQE5-F1
#
_cell.length_a   1.000
_cell.length_b   1.000
_cell.length_c   1.000
_cell.angle_alpha   90.00
_cell.angle_beta   90.00
_cell.angle_gamma   90.00
#
_symmetry.space_group_name_H-M   'P 1'
#
loop_
_entity.id
_entity.type
_entity.pdbx_description
1 polymer ?
#
loop_
_entity_poly.entity_id
_entity_poly.type
_entity_poly.pdbx_seq_one_letter_code
_entity_poly.pdbx_strand_id
1 'polypeptide(L)' 'GVSRADFRYDDTERDPGDLYMLEVNTQPGMTPLSLVPEQAAHAGISFEDLMEWMVENAACDS' A
#
# COMPACT_ATOMS: atom_id res chain seq x y z
N GLY A 1 4.04 -4.25 9.97
CA GLY A 1 2.81 -4.57 9.19
C GLY A 1 2.74 -3.71 7.94
N VAL A 2 1.68 -3.84 7.13
CA VAL A 2 1.49 -3.06 5.89
C VAL A 2 0.08 -2.47 5.85
N SER A 3 -0.08 -1.31 5.25
CA SER A 3 -1.39 -0.71 4.98
C SER A 3 -1.43 -0.13 3.57
N ARG A 4 -2.60 -0.18 2.92
CA ARG A 4 -2.82 0.45 1.61
C ARG A 4 -3.64 1.74 1.82
N ALA A 5 -3.14 2.87 1.34
CA ALA A 5 -3.86 4.13 1.36
C ALA A 5 -4.31 4.48 -0.06
N ASP A 6 -5.61 4.70 -0.23
CA ASP A 6 -6.20 5.01 -1.53
C ASP A 6 -6.52 6.50 -1.62
N PHE A 7 -6.13 7.10 -2.74
CA PHE A 7 -6.35 8.51 -3.02
C PHE A 7 -7.05 8.70 -4.36
N ARG A 8 -7.89 9.74 -4.44
CA ARG A 8 -8.38 10.28 -5.70
C ARG A 8 -7.64 11.58 -5.99
N TYR A 9 -7.03 11.66 -7.16
CA TYR A 9 -6.54 12.92 -7.71
C TYR A 9 -7.62 13.52 -8.63
N ASP A 10 -7.99 14.77 -8.39
CA ASP A 10 -9.00 15.50 -9.18
C ASP A 10 -8.39 16.78 -9.76
N ASP A 11 -8.11 16.76 -11.05
CA ASP A 11 -7.55 17.86 -11.84
C ASP A 11 -8.60 18.58 -12.68
N THR A 12 -9.89 18.37 -12.42
CA THR A 12 -10.97 18.94 -13.24
C THR A 12 -11.23 20.43 -12.97
N GLU A 13 -10.88 20.93 -11.78
CA GLU A 13 -11.16 22.32 -11.36
C GLU A 13 -9.91 23.23 -11.25
N ARG A 14 -8.70 22.66 -11.04
CA ARG A 14 -7.47 23.44 -10.84
C ARG A 14 -6.18 22.69 -11.20
N ASP A 15 -5.10 23.45 -11.39
CA ASP A 15 -3.74 22.96 -11.63
C ASP A 15 -2.75 23.58 -10.59
N PRO A 16 -2.09 22.77 -9.74
CA PRO A 16 -2.23 21.32 -9.63
C PRO A 16 -3.59 20.92 -9.06
N GLY A 17 -4.06 19.73 -9.44
CA GLY A 17 -5.30 19.15 -8.96
C GLY A 17 -5.31 18.85 -7.46
N ASP A 18 -6.48 18.55 -6.93
CA ASP A 18 -6.71 18.18 -5.55
C ASP A 18 -6.43 16.69 -5.30
N LEU A 19 -5.87 16.37 -4.12
CA LEU A 19 -5.72 14.99 -3.66
C LEU A 19 -6.66 14.72 -2.48
N TYR A 20 -7.56 13.77 -2.65
CA TYR A 20 -8.52 13.34 -1.64
C TYR A 20 -8.15 11.96 -1.10
N MET A 21 -7.99 11.84 0.22
CA MET A 21 -7.82 10.54 0.88
C MET A 21 -9.16 9.83 0.96
N LEU A 22 -9.23 8.61 0.44
CA LEU A 22 -10.46 7.82 0.41
C LEU A 22 -10.53 6.88 1.61
N GLU A 23 -9.52 6.02 1.74
CA GLU A 23 -9.46 5.02 2.82
C GLU A 23 -8.04 4.58 3.14
N VAL A 24 -7.89 4.01 4.34
CA VAL A 24 -6.69 3.29 4.77
C VAL A 24 -7.10 1.87 5.11
N ASN A 25 -6.63 0.92 4.30
CA ASN A 25 -6.80 -0.50 4.53
C ASN A 25 -5.66 -1.01 5.41
N THR A 26 -5.93 -1.20 6.71
CA THR A 26 -4.94 -1.70 7.67
C THR A 26 -4.62 -3.19 7.49
N GLN A 27 -5.50 -3.93 6.81
CA GLN A 27 -5.28 -5.32 6.42
C GLN A 27 -5.63 -5.51 4.93
N PRO A 28 -4.72 -5.15 4.00
CA PRO A 28 -4.97 -5.26 2.57
C PRO A 28 -4.95 -6.73 2.09
N GLY A 29 -5.47 -6.95 0.88
CA GLY A 29 -5.33 -8.26 0.21
C GLY A 29 -3.86 -8.60 -0.08
N MET A 30 -3.51 -9.88 0.06
CA MET A 30 -2.14 -10.40 -0.07
C MET A 30 -2.04 -11.60 -1.04
N THR A 31 -2.99 -11.74 -1.97
CA THR A 31 -2.87 -12.73 -3.07
C THR A 31 -1.96 -12.17 -4.18
N PRO A 32 -1.42 -12.99 -5.09
CA PRO A 32 -0.53 -12.51 -6.15
C PRO A 32 -1.13 -11.42 -7.07
N LEU A 33 -2.46 -11.34 -7.17
CA LEU A 33 -3.18 -10.31 -7.94
C LEU A 33 -3.69 -9.14 -7.06
N SER A 34 -3.26 -9.07 -5.80
CA SER A 34 -3.61 -7.96 -4.91
C SER A 34 -2.68 -6.76 -5.12
N LEU A 35 -3.21 -5.56 -4.89
CA LEU A 35 -2.49 -4.31 -5.15
C LEU A 35 -1.20 -4.14 -4.34
N VAL A 36 -1.15 -4.62 -3.09
CA VAL A 36 0.07 -4.46 -2.26
C VAL A 36 1.23 -5.30 -2.80
N PRO A 37 1.06 -6.61 -3.06
CA PRO A 37 2.06 -7.40 -3.78
C PRO A 37 2.46 -6.83 -5.14
N GLU A 38 1.48 -6.35 -5.93
CA GLU A 38 1.74 -5.73 -7.24
C GLU A 38 2.61 -4.47 -7.13
N GLN A 39 2.29 -3.58 -6.19
CA GLN A 39 3.05 -2.35 -5.92
C GLN A 39 4.46 -2.65 -5.39
N ALA A 40 4.60 -3.64 -4.51
CA ALA A 40 5.89 -4.10 -4.00
C ALA A 40 6.79 -4.61 -5.15
N ALA A 41 6.23 -5.44 -6.03
CA ALA A 41 6.94 -5.94 -7.20
C ALA A 41 7.36 -4.80 -8.15
N HIS A 42 6.50 -3.79 -8.34
CA HIS A 42 6.85 -2.60 -9.11
C HIS A 42 8.03 -1.81 -8.48
N ALA A 43 8.13 -1.81 -7.15
CA ALA A 43 9.25 -1.24 -6.41
C ALA A 43 10.49 -2.17 -6.33
N GLY A 44 10.47 -3.33 -6.99
CA GLY A 44 11.57 -4.29 -6.98
C GLY A 44 11.65 -5.17 -5.74
N ILE A 45 10.58 -5.24 -4.94
CA ILE A 45 10.48 -6.09 -3.75
C ILE A 45 9.70 -7.35 -4.14
N SER A 46 10.31 -8.54 -3.97
CA SER A 46 9.61 -9.79 -4.26
C SER A 46 8.50 -10.06 -3.22
N PHE A 47 7.57 -10.96 -3.54
CA PHE A 47 6.52 -11.32 -2.58
C PHE A 47 7.12 -11.99 -1.34
N GLU A 48 8.13 -12.84 -1.54
CA GLU A 48 8.90 -13.49 -0.49
C GLU A 48 9.59 -12.47 0.42
N ASP A 49 10.30 -11.50 -0.15
CA ASP A 49 10.98 -10.44 0.61
C ASP A 49 10.00 -9.58 1.41
N LEU A 50 8.84 -9.26 0.82
CA LEU A 50 7.77 -8.52 1.50
C LEU A 50 7.24 -9.30 2.71
N MET A 51 7.02 -10.61 2.55
CA MET A 51 6.53 -11.47 3.62
C MET A 51 7.56 -11.66 4.73
N GLU A 52 8.84 -11.87 4.37
CA GLU A 52 9.96 -11.95 5.31
C GLU A 52 10.05 -10.66 6.14
N TRP A 53 10.07 -9.50 5.47
CA TRP A 53 10.10 -8.20 6.13
C TRP A 53 8.92 -8.01 7.10
N MET A 54 7.71 -8.40 6.71
CA MET A 54 6.51 -8.26 7.57
C MET A 54 6.61 -9.10 8.84
N VAL A 55 7.19 -10.30 8.78
CA VAL A 55 7.36 -11.20 9.93
C VAL A 55 8.48 -10.70 10.83
N GLU A 56 9.62 -10.31 10.27
CA GLU A 56 10.77 -9.81 11.02
C GLU A 56 10.46 -8.53 11.80
N ASN A 57 9.61 -7.66 11.24
CA ASN A 57 9.22 -6.38 11.83
C ASN A 57 7.90 -6.46 12.59
N ALA A 58 7.39 -7.65 12.87
CA ALA A 58 6.21 -7.82 13.72
C ALA A 58 6.59 -7.55 15.18
N ALA A 59 5.97 -6.55 15.78
CA ALA A 59 6.16 -6.21 17.19
C ALA A 59 4.79 -5.94 17.84
N CYS A 60 4.68 -6.24 19.14
CA CYS A 60 3.57 -5.75 19.95
C CYS A 60 3.81 -4.28 20.33
N ASP A 61 2.74 -3.51 20.50
CA ASP A 61 2.84 -2.18 21.08
C ASP A 61 3.49 -2.28 22.47
N SER A 62 4.55 -1.49 22.68
CA SER A 62 5.28 -1.38 23.95
C SER A 62 4.65 -0.36 24.89
#